data_AF-A0A517Z584-F1
#
_entry.id   AF-A0A517Z584-F1
#
_cell.length_a   1.000
_cell.length_b   1.000
_cell.length_c   1.000
_cell.angle_alpha   90.00
_cell.angle_beta   90.00
_cell.angle_gamma   90.00
#
_symmetry.space_group_name_H-M   'P 1'
#
loop_
_entity.id
_entity.type
_entity.pdbx_description
1 polymer ?
#
loop_
_entity_poly.entity_id
_entity_poly.type
_entity_poly.pdbx_seq_one_letter_code
_entity_poly.pdbx_strand_id
1 'polypeptide(L)'
;MGMGRRPGERQQELWIATSRVASAPGHIFYDKLNGFLDEAGFDAFVEELCEPFYKQAGRRSIPPGRYFCMLLIGYFEGIDSQRGIAWRCSDSLSLRRFLFLATDEDVPDHSSLTRVRNRLPLEVHEKVFEFVLEVARKKKLLKDGNLCVGVDATTLEANAAMKTIVRRDTGESWPEYVRRLMIEEGVIDEDDDPTDEELRRFDKDRSKWGKKKVSNEEWASPTDPDSRILKMKDGRTHLAYKGEHTVDLDSELILAADVHHGTDSDTATIIESIATAQRHVAAAGSEAAINEVAADKGYHSNTVLVDCQEAGATSCTVIFWG
;
A
#
# COMPACT_ATOMS: atom_id res chain seq x y z
N MET A 1 2.90 -1.53 49.16
CA MET A 1 3.43 -0.33 48.47
C MET A 1 2.68 0.90 48.97
N GLY A 2 3.37 2.01 49.24
CA GLY A 2 2.73 3.27 49.64
C GLY A 2 2.17 4.04 48.43
N MET A 3 1.09 4.80 48.64
CA MET A 3 0.44 5.59 47.58
C MET A 3 1.32 6.79 47.20
N GLY A 4 1.73 6.86 45.93
CA GLY A 4 2.43 8.02 45.38
C GLY A 4 1.49 9.22 45.19
N ARG A 5 2.01 10.44 45.36
CA ARG A 5 1.30 11.69 45.02
C ARG A 5 1.96 12.33 43.80
N ARG A 6 1.13 12.81 42.87
CA ARG A 6 1.62 13.52 41.67
C ARG A 6 2.22 14.87 42.09
N PRO A 7 3.48 15.19 41.73
CA PRO A 7 4.04 16.51 41.97
C PRO A 7 3.33 17.55 41.10
N GLY A 8 3.06 18.74 41.67
CA GLY A 8 2.31 19.81 41.01
C GLY A 8 3.09 20.50 39.88
N GLU A 9 4.41 20.62 40.02
CA GLU A 9 5.30 21.24 39.04
C GLU A 9 6.63 20.47 38.99
N ARG A 10 7.21 20.28 37.80
CA ARG A 10 8.50 19.61 37.60
C ARG A 10 9.49 20.61 37.01
N GLN A 11 10.52 20.95 37.77
CA GLN A 11 11.66 21.70 37.26
C GLN A 11 12.41 20.84 36.24
N GLN A 12 12.66 21.38 35.05
CA GLN A 12 13.44 20.68 34.02
C GLN A 12 14.93 20.71 34.40
N GLU A 13 15.59 19.55 34.35
CA GLU A 13 17.04 19.47 34.53
C GLU A 13 17.75 20.09 33.32
N LEU A 14 18.78 20.91 33.56
CA LEU A 14 19.58 21.54 32.49
C LEU A 14 20.50 20.53 31.78
N TRP A 15 20.86 19.43 32.44
CA TRP A 15 21.74 18.40 31.89
C TRP A 15 21.35 17.02 32.44
N ILE A 16 21.30 16.03 31.55
CA ILE A 16 21.07 14.63 31.88
C ILE A 16 22.24 13.82 31.33
N ALA A 17 22.94 13.07 32.18
CA ALA A 17 23.96 12.13 31.71
C ALA A 17 23.32 11.06 30.82
N THR A 18 23.95 10.69 29.70
CA THR A 18 23.42 9.65 28.80
C THR A 18 23.14 8.33 29.52
N SER A 19 23.97 7.97 30.51
CA SER A 19 23.76 6.79 31.36
C SER A 19 22.55 6.88 32.29
N ARG A 20 21.97 8.07 32.47
CA ARG A 20 20.76 8.34 33.26
C ARG A 20 19.52 8.53 32.37
N VAL A 21 19.67 8.54 31.05
CA VAL A 21 18.53 8.54 30.12
C VAL A 21 17.77 7.24 30.32
N ALA A 22 16.46 7.35 30.53
CA ALA A 22 15.61 6.19 30.73
C ALA A 22 15.68 5.29 29.49
N SER A 23 16.08 4.04 29.70
CA SER A 23 15.96 3.01 28.68
C SER A 23 14.57 2.40 28.76
N ALA A 24 13.84 2.37 27.65
CA ALA A 24 12.65 1.54 27.55
C ALA A 24 13.07 0.06 27.49
N PRO A 25 12.30 -0.87 28.06
CA PRO A 25 12.49 -2.29 27.78
C PRO A 25 12.54 -2.51 26.27
N GLY A 26 13.53 -3.28 25.80
CA GLY A 26 13.68 -3.58 24.37
C GLY A 26 12.39 -4.20 23.82
N HIS A 27 11.96 -3.75 22.64
CA HIS A 27 10.81 -4.34 22.00
C HIS A 27 11.25 -5.66 21.36
N ILE A 28 10.98 -6.78 22.05
CA ILE A 28 11.52 -8.12 21.74
C ILE A 28 11.37 -8.47 20.25
N PHE A 29 10.23 -8.14 19.66
CA PHE A 29 9.99 -8.37 18.23
C PHE A 29 10.95 -7.58 17.33
N TYR A 30 11.14 -6.27 17.58
CA TYR A 30 12.01 -5.43 16.76
C TYR A 30 13.49 -5.72 17.02
N ASP A 31 13.86 -6.10 18.24
CA ASP A 31 15.22 -6.55 18.54
C ASP A 31 15.57 -7.83 17.76
N LYS A 32 14.64 -8.79 17.68
CA LYS A 32 14.80 -10.00 16.86
C LYS A 32 14.81 -9.68 15.37
N LEU A 33 13.95 -8.77 14.93
CA LEU A 33 13.88 -8.36 13.53
C LEU A 33 15.18 -7.68 13.09
N ASN A 34 15.75 -6.78 13.91
CA ASN A 34 17.07 -6.22 13.64
C ASN A 34 18.14 -7.30 13.51
N GLY A 35 18.21 -8.23 14.48
CA GLY A 35 19.18 -9.32 14.39
C GLY A 35 19.02 -10.18 13.13
N PHE A 36 17.79 -10.39 12.67
CA PHE A 36 17.49 -11.08 11.43
C PHE A 36 17.93 -10.29 10.19
N LEU A 37 17.62 -8.99 10.13
CA LEU A 37 18.01 -8.10 9.02
C LEU A 37 19.54 -7.94 8.95
N ASP A 38 20.20 -7.82 10.11
CA ASP A 38 21.65 -7.76 10.23
C ASP A 38 22.31 -9.05 9.72
N GLU A 39 21.80 -10.23 10.14
CA GLU A 39 22.29 -11.53 9.66
C GLU A 39 22.13 -11.67 8.14
N ALA A 40 21.05 -11.12 7.58
CA ALA A 40 20.80 -11.13 6.14
C ALA A 40 21.65 -10.12 5.36
N GLY A 41 22.30 -9.15 6.02
CA GLY A 41 23.04 -8.08 5.36
C GLY A 41 22.13 -7.03 4.71
N PHE A 42 20.94 -6.81 5.27
CA PHE A 42 19.90 -5.97 4.67
C PHE A 42 20.38 -4.54 4.38
N ASP A 43 21.00 -3.88 5.36
CA ASP A 43 21.43 -2.48 5.21
C ASP A 43 22.42 -2.29 4.07
N ALA A 44 23.43 -3.15 3.98
CA ALA A 44 24.42 -3.09 2.90
C ALA A 44 23.78 -3.30 1.52
N PHE A 45 22.85 -4.26 1.43
CA PHE A 45 22.11 -4.52 0.20
C PHE A 45 21.27 -3.31 -0.25
N VAL A 46 20.46 -2.72 0.65
CA VAL A 46 19.61 -1.59 0.27
C VAL A 46 20.41 -0.32 0.02
N GLU A 47 21.56 -0.13 0.69
CA GLU A 47 22.47 0.98 0.41
C GLU A 47 23.06 0.90 -1.00
N GLU A 48 23.58 -0.27 -1.39
CA GLU A 48 24.10 -0.51 -2.74
C GLU A 48 23.00 -0.34 -3.80
N LEU A 49 21.83 -0.95 -3.57
CA LEU A 49 20.69 -0.86 -4.48
C LEU A 49 20.19 0.58 -4.66
N CYS A 50 20.20 1.38 -3.60
CA CYS A 50 19.72 2.75 -3.63
C CYS A 50 20.76 3.75 -4.13
N GLU A 51 22.06 3.46 -4.06
CA GLU A 51 23.15 4.39 -4.37
C GLU A 51 22.95 5.19 -5.68
N PRO A 52 22.55 4.57 -6.82
CA PRO A 52 22.38 5.27 -8.09
C PRO A 52 21.33 6.40 -8.06
N PHE A 53 20.39 6.36 -7.11
CA PHE A 53 19.32 7.36 -6.96
C PHE A 53 19.72 8.53 -6.07
N TYR A 54 20.91 8.51 -5.48
CA TYR A 54 21.40 9.53 -4.55
C TYR A 54 22.58 10.31 -5.16
N LYS A 55 22.70 11.58 -4.74
CA LYS A 55 23.86 12.41 -5.11
C LYS A 55 25.03 12.07 -4.21
N GLN A 56 26.23 11.97 -4.78
CA GLN A 56 27.47 11.71 -4.04
C GLN A 56 27.86 12.83 -3.06
N ALA A 57 27.37 14.06 -3.26
CA ALA A 57 27.68 15.21 -2.41
C ALA A 57 26.42 15.98 -1.99
N GLY A 58 26.45 16.54 -0.77
CA GLY A 58 25.39 17.36 -0.20
C GLY A 58 25.06 16.99 1.25
N ARG A 59 23.93 17.51 1.74
CA ARG A 59 23.39 17.10 3.05
C ARG A 59 23.07 15.61 3.00
N ARG A 60 23.58 14.85 3.98
CA ARG A 60 23.29 13.43 4.13
C ARG A 60 21.78 13.23 4.28
N SER A 61 21.22 12.36 3.46
CA SER A 61 19.84 11.89 3.58
C SER A 61 19.72 10.86 4.70
N ILE A 62 18.49 10.43 4.97
CA ILE A 62 18.26 9.25 5.80
C ILE A 62 18.89 8.01 5.12
N PRO A 63 19.49 7.08 5.89
CA PRO A 63 19.93 5.80 5.34
C PRO A 63 18.74 5.03 4.73
N PRO A 64 18.90 4.36 3.57
CA PRO A 64 17.84 3.56 2.97
C PRO A 64 17.29 2.47 3.89
N GLY A 65 18.14 1.78 4.65
CA GLY A 65 17.72 0.79 5.64
C GLY A 65 16.75 1.36 6.67
N ARG A 66 17.04 2.57 7.18
CA ARG A 66 16.15 3.28 8.10
C ARG A 66 14.80 3.62 7.46
N TYR A 67 14.78 4.00 6.19
CA TYR A 67 13.52 4.24 5.46
C TYR A 67 12.67 2.97 5.38
N PHE A 68 13.25 1.83 4.98
CA PHE A 68 12.53 0.56 4.92
C PHE A 68 12.07 0.09 6.31
N CYS A 69 12.90 0.23 7.35
CA CYS A 69 12.50 -0.08 8.72
C CYS A 69 11.31 0.78 9.20
N MET A 70 11.24 2.05 8.81
CA MET A 70 10.07 2.89 9.11
C MET A 70 8.81 2.38 8.39
N LEU A 71 8.92 1.89 7.14
CA LEU A 71 7.80 1.26 6.45
C LEU A 71 7.36 -0.04 7.12
N LEU A 72 8.30 -0.87 7.57
CA LEU A 72 8.02 -2.10 8.33
C LEU A 72 7.30 -1.81 9.63
N ILE A 73 7.67 -0.76 10.37
CA ILE A 73 6.90 -0.31 11.55
C ILE A 73 5.47 0.04 11.14
N GLY A 74 5.30 0.79 10.05
CA GLY A 74 3.98 1.12 9.52
C GLY A 74 3.13 -0.12 9.26
N TYR A 75 3.69 -1.12 8.60
CA TYR A 75 3.03 -2.38 8.32
C TYR A 75 2.67 -3.16 9.61
N PHE A 76 3.65 -3.43 10.48
CA PHE A 76 3.45 -4.26 11.68
C PHE A 76 2.51 -3.62 12.72
N GLU A 77 2.43 -2.29 12.76
CA GLU A 77 1.56 -1.58 13.68
C GLU A 77 0.25 -1.09 13.05
N GLY A 78 0.00 -1.41 11.77
CA GLY A 78 -1.22 -1.02 11.06
C GLY A 78 -1.35 0.49 10.85
N ILE A 79 -0.23 1.19 10.63
CA ILE A 79 -0.16 2.62 10.39
C ILE A 79 0.06 2.88 8.90
N ASP A 80 -0.98 3.39 8.26
CA ASP A 80 -1.08 3.62 6.81
C ASP A 80 -0.54 4.99 6.35
N SER A 81 -0.26 5.91 7.28
CA SER A 81 0.18 7.26 6.96
C SER A 81 1.63 7.53 7.34
N GLN A 82 2.39 8.15 6.42
CA GLN A 82 3.78 8.56 6.69
C GLN A 82 3.90 9.50 7.89
N ARG A 83 2.86 10.31 8.16
CA ARG A 83 2.78 11.15 9.36
C ARG A 83 2.60 10.33 10.62
N GLY A 84 1.71 9.34 10.59
CA GLY A 84 1.52 8.39 11.70
C GLY A 84 2.80 7.60 11.98
N ILE A 85 3.49 7.11 10.94
CA ILE A 85 4.76 6.38 11.08
C ILE A 85 5.80 7.27 11.74
N ALA A 86 6.04 8.48 11.22
CA ALA A 86 7.02 9.41 11.78
C ALA A 86 6.68 9.78 13.24
N TRP A 87 5.40 10.04 13.54
CA TRP A 87 4.95 10.30 14.90
C TRP A 87 5.19 9.11 15.82
N ARG A 88 4.83 7.89 15.39
CA ARG A 88 5.00 6.67 16.17
C ARG A 88 6.46 6.37 16.46
N CYS A 89 7.34 6.60 15.49
CA CYS A 89 8.79 6.48 15.65
C CYS A 89 9.33 7.53 16.64
N SER A 90 8.79 8.75 16.63
CA SER A 90 9.15 9.83 17.56
C SER A 90 8.64 9.60 18.98
N ASP A 91 7.49 8.95 19.15
CA ASP A 91 6.84 8.73 20.44
C ASP A 91 7.49 7.60 21.26
N SER A 92 8.23 6.69 20.62
CA SER A 92 8.80 5.52 21.29
C SER A 92 10.32 5.47 21.32
N LEU A 93 10.85 5.47 22.54
CA LEU A 93 12.26 5.20 22.79
C LEU A 93 12.68 3.77 22.40
N SER A 94 11.77 2.79 22.46
CA SER A 94 12.12 1.39 22.13
C SER A 94 12.33 1.17 20.62
N LEU A 95 11.71 2.00 19.77
CA LEU A 95 11.91 1.94 18.32
C LEU A 95 13.23 2.59 17.86
N ARG A 96 13.85 3.44 18.69
CA ARG A 96 15.10 4.13 18.31
C ARG A 96 16.23 3.14 18.01
N ARG A 97 16.29 2.04 18.76
CA ARG A 97 17.24 0.96 18.51
C ARG A 97 16.99 0.27 17.16
N PHE A 98 15.73 -0.02 16.85
CA PHE A 98 15.33 -0.60 15.56
C PHE A 98 15.70 0.31 14.37
N LEU A 99 15.59 1.63 14.56
CA LEU A 99 15.92 2.64 13.55
C LEU A 99 17.40 3.06 13.54
N PHE A 100 18.24 2.45 14.39
CA PHE A 100 19.63 2.83 14.57
C PHE A 100 19.82 4.33 14.82
N LEU A 101 18.98 4.91 15.69
CA LEU A 101 19.03 6.31 16.07
C LEU A 101 19.83 6.50 17.36
N ALA A 102 20.71 7.50 17.38
CA ALA A 102 21.34 7.93 18.62
C ALA A 102 20.31 8.55 19.58
N THR A 103 20.67 8.73 20.84
CA THR A 103 19.76 9.29 21.85
C THR A 103 19.42 10.76 21.57
N ASP A 104 20.35 11.49 20.96
CA ASP A 104 20.29 12.91 20.61
C ASP A 104 19.94 13.17 19.13
N GLU A 105 19.71 12.12 18.33
CA GLU A 105 19.37 12.24 16.92
C GLU A 105 17.85 12.37 16.69
N ASP A 106 17.40 13.30 15.85
CA ASP A 106 15.98 13.39 15.54
C ASP A 106 15.51 12.21 14.66
N VAL A 107 14.27 11.75 14.91
CA VAL A 107 13.60 10.80 14.02
C VAL A 107 13.30 11.49 12.69
N PRO A 108 13.48 10.82 11.54
CA PRO A 108 13.08 11.35 10.25
C PRO A 108 11.63 11.80 10.21
N ASP A 109 11.40 12.99 9.69
CA ASP A 109 10.04 13.50 9.50
C ASP A 109 9.33 12.82 8.31
N HIS A 110 8.00 12.96 8.27
CA HIS A 110 7.19 12.44 7.16
C HIS A 110 7.64 13.00 5.79
N SER A 111 8.17 14.23 5.74
CA SER A 111 8.65 14.85 4.50
C SER A 111 9.86 14.11 3.93
N SER A 112 10.71 13.55 4.78
CA SER A 112 11.84 12.71 4.40
C SER A 112 11.36 11.39 3.80
N LEU A 113 10.37 10.73 4.41
CA LEU A 113 9.74 9.52 3.84
C LEU A 113 9.15 9.79 2.45
N THR A 114 8.41 10.90 2.28
CA THR A 114 7.85 11.28 0.98
C THR A 114 8.95 11.49 -0.06
N ARG A 115 10.02 12.22 0.29
CA ARG A 115 11.14 12.50 -0.63
C ARG A 115 11.89 11.25 -1.05
N VAL A 116 12.09 10.29 -0.13
CA VAL A 116 12.75 9.01 -0.45
C VAL A 116 11.83 8.16 -1.34
N ARG A 117 10.55 8.04 -0.98
CA ARG A 117 9.56 7.32 -1.79
C ARG A 117 9.48 7.84 -3.23
N ASN A 118 9.45 9.16 -3.42
CA ASN A 118 9.38 9.76 -4.75
C ASN A 118 10.70 9.68 -5.54
N ARG A 119 11.81 9.39 -4.84
CA ARG A 119 13.14 9.26 -5.44
C ARG A 119 13.41 7.84 -5.93
N LEU A 120 12.96 6.86 -5.15
CA LEU A 120 13.16 5.45 -5.44
C LEU A 120 12.05 4.97 -6.38
N PRO A 121 12.37 4.37 -7.53
CA PRO A 121 11.36 3.83 -8.41
C PRO A 121 10.79 2.52 -7.84
N LEU A 122 9.73 1.99 -8.45
CA LEU A 122 9.02 0.80 -7.95
C LEU A 122 9.95 -0.42 -7.94
N GLU A 123 10.81 -0.55 -8.94
CA GLU A 123 11.73 -1.67 -9.13
C GLU A 123 12.70 -1.80 -7.95
N VAL A 124 13.04 -0.71 -7.25
CA VAL A 124 13.84 -0.78 -6.02
C VAL A 124 13.07 -1.48 -4.89
N HIS A 125 11.76 -1.21 -4.77
CA HIS A 125 10.93 -1.85 -3.76
C HIS A 125 10.67 -3.32 -4.10
N GLU A 126 10.50 -3.65 -5.39
CA GLU A 126 10.41 -5.04 -5.87
C GLU A 126 11.70 -5.82 -5.58
N LYS A 127 12.88 -5.23 -5.83
CA LYS A 127 14.17 -5.87 -5.49
C LYS A 127 14.34 -6.11 -3.99
N VAL A 128 13.82 -5.21 -3.15
CA VAL A 128 13.79 -5.41 -1.69
C VAL A 128 12.83 -6.54 -1.31
N PHE A 129 11.68 -6.64 -1.97
CA PHE A 129 10.76 -7.76 -1.78
C PHE A 129 11.37 -9.10 -2.20
N GLU A 130 12.03 -9.16 -3.37
CA GLU A 130 12.78 -10.33 -3.85
C GLU A 130 13.91 -10.72 -2.88
N PHE A 131 14.62 -9.76 -2.29
CA PHE A 131 15.63 -10.04 -1.26
C PHE A 131 15.02 -10.75 -0.05
N VAL A 132 13.84 -10.33 0.41
CA VAL A 132 13.15 -10.99 1.53
C VAL A 132 12.79 -12.44 1.17
N LEU A 133 12.34 -12.69 -0.06
CA LEU A 133 12.10 -14.05 -0.56
C LEU A 133 13.39 -14.89 -0.66
N GLU A 134 14.50 -14.29 -1.09
CA GLU A 134 15.81 -14.96 -1.10
C GLU A 134 16.22 -15.39 0.31
N VAL A 135 16.01 -14.52 1.30
CA VAL A 135 16.24 -14.86 2.71
C VAL A 135 15.31 -15.99 3.15
N ALA A 136 14.02 -15.96 2.78
CA ALA A 136 13.07 -17.01 3.09
C ALA A 136 13.48 -18.37 2.48
N ARG A 137 13.99 -18.37 1.24
CA ARG A 137 14.58 -19.56 0.58
C ARG A 137 15.79 -20.07 1.36
N LYS A 138 16.75 -19.20 1.70
CA LYS A 138 17.95 -19.57 2.49
C LYS A 138 17.58 -20.17 3.85
N LYS A 139 16.51 -19.69 4.47
CA LYS A 139 15.96 -20.21 5.73
C LYS A 139 15.04 -21.43 5.54
N LYS A 140 14.88 -21.93 4.31
CA LYS A 140 14.06 -23.11 3.93
C LYS A 140 12.55 -22.95 4.19
N LEU A 141 12.05 -21.71 4.18
CA LEU A 141 10.62 -21.42 4.24
C LEU A 141 9.99 -21.48 2.85
N LEU A 142 10.69 -20.95 1.84
CA LEU A 142 10.34 -21.16 0.44
C LEU A 142 10.95 -22.48 -0.03
N LYS A 143 10.10 -23.45 -0.36
CA LYS A 143 10.53 -24.78 -0.82
C LYS A 143 10.94 -24.74 -2.30
N ASP A 144 11.97 -25.50 -2.64
CA ASP A 144 12.28 -25.80 -4.04
C ASP A 144 11.32 -26.92 -4.56
N GLY A 145 10.94 -26.86 -5.84
CA GLY A 145 10.04 -27.84 -6.46
C GLY A 145 8.66 -27.26 -6.82
N ASN A 146 7.57 -27.97 -6.50
CA ASN A 146 6.23 -27.52 -6.87
C ASN A 146 5.64 -26.63 -5.77
N LEU A 147 5.11 -25.47 -6.15
CA LEU A 147 4.37 -24.56 -5.28
C LEU A 147 2.88 -24.64 -5.55
N CYS A 148 2.10 -24.57 -4.47
CA CYS A 148 0.66 -24.39 -4.48
C CYS A 148 0.34 -22.98 -4.00
N VAL A 149 -0.22 -22.14 -4.87
CA VAL A 149 -0.46 -20.73 -4.57
C VAL A 149 -1.93 -20.41 -4.44
N GLY A 150 -2.27 -19.55 -3.49
CA GLY A 150 -3.56 -18.90 -3.36
C GLY A 150 -3.53 -17.52 -4.00
N VAL A 151 -4.53 -17.17 -4.80
CA VAL A 151 -4.72 -15.80 -5.31
C VAL A 151 -6.00 -15.21 -4.73
N ASP A 152 -5.88 -14.04 -4.10
CA ASP A 152 -7.00 -13.30 -3.52
C ASP A 152 -6.88 -11.80 -3.78
N ALA A 153 -7.99 -11.20 -4.18
CA ALA A 153 -8.11 -9.78 -4.45
C ALA A 153 -8.85 -9.04 -3.32
N THR A 154 -8.28 -7.90 -2.92
CA THR A 154 -8.91 -6.97 -1.98
C THR A 154 -9.04 -5.58 -2.59
N THR A 155 -10.08 -4.86 -2.19
CA THR A 155 -10.28 -3.48 -2.64
C THR A 155 -9.48 -2.53 -1.76
N LEU A 156 -8.62 -1.72 -2.37
CA LEU A 156 -7.77 -0.74 -1.70
C LEU A 156 -8.33 0.66 -1.95
N GLU A 157 -8.70 1.39 -0.90
CA GLU A 157 -9.17 2.77 -1.05
C GLU A 157 -8.04 3.66 -1.59
N ALA A 158 -8.34 4.42 -2.65
CA ALA A 158 -7.41 5.37 -3.22
C ALA A 158 -7.32 6.62 -2.34
N ASN A 159 -6.17 7.28 -2.33
CA ASN A 159 -6.00 8.57 -1.66
C ASN A 159 -6.58 9.72 -2.51
N ALA A 160 -7.86 9.61 -2.84
CA ALA A 160 -8.60 10.56 -3.66
C ALA A 160 -10.07 10.62 -3.23
N ALA A 161 -10.70 11.77 -3.42
CA ALA A 161 -12.05 12.01 -2.93
C ALA A 161 -13.08 11.99 -4.06
N MET A 162 -14.20 11.30 -3.85
CA MET A 162 -15.33 11.30 -4.80
C MET A 162 -15.88 12.71 -5.09
N LYS A 163 -15.72 13.66 -4.18
CA LYS A 163 -16.19 15.05 -4.37
C LYS A 163 -15.31 15.87 -5.31
N THR A 164 -14.10 15.40 -5.63
CA THR A 164 -13.13 16.12 -6.47
C THR A 164 -12.98 15.51 -7.86
N ILE A 165 -13.81 14.51 -8.20
CA ILE A 165 -13.80 13.93 -9.54
C ILE A 165 -14.23 14.97 -10.59
N VAL A 166 -13.68 14.81 -11.78
CA VAL A 166 -13.96 15.66 -12.92
C VAL A 166 -14.39 14.80 -14.11
N ARG A 167 -15.11 15.43 -15.04
CA ARG A 167 -15.47 14.83 -16.32
C ARG A 167 -14.22 14.58 -17.16
N ARG A 168 -14.07 13.40 -17.75
CA ARG A 168 -12.90 13.03 -18.57
C ARG A 168 -12.82 13.82 -19.89
N ASP A 169 -13.96 14.15 -20.48
CA ASP A 169 -14.06 14.82 -21.78
C ASP A 169 -13.80 16.33 -21.69
N THR A 170 -14.25 16.95 -20.61
CA THR A 170 -14.35 18.41 -20.47
C THR A 170 -13.51 18.95 -19.31
N GLY A 171 -13.10 18.10 -18.37
CA GLY A 171 -12.39 18.52 -17.15
C GLY A 171 -13.28 19.20 -16.11
N GLU A 172 -14.59 19.29 -16.37
CA GLU A 172 -15.54 19.95 -15.47
C GLU A 172 -15.67 19.22 -14.14
N SER A 173 -15.65 20.00 -13.06
CA SER A 173 -16.06 19.55 -11.75
C SER A 173 -17.56 19.24 -11.69
N TRP A 174 -17.98 18.48 -10.67
CA TRP A 174 -19.40 18.17 -10.46
C TRP A 174 -20.30 19.43 -10.44
N PRO A 175 -19.96 20.55 -9.76
CA PRO A 175 -20.78 21.75 -9.79
C PRO A 175 -20.93 22.36 -11.19
N GLU A 176 -19.83 22.45 -11.95
CA GLU A 176 -19.82 23.02 -13.31
C GLU A 176 -20.67 22.18 -14.26
N TYR A 177 -20.51 20.86 -14.20
CA TYR A 177 -21.29 19.91 -14.99
C TYR A 177 -22.79 20.02 -14.69
N VAL A 178 -23.17 20.06 -13.41
CA VAL A 178 -24.58 20.16 -13.01
C VAL A 178 -25.17 21.51 -13.41
N ARG A 179 -24.43 22.60 -13.27
CA ARG A 179 -24.85 23.93 -13.73
C ARG A 179 -25.12 23.95 -15.23
N ARG A 180 -24.20 23.39 -16.04
CA ARG A 180 -24.41 23.27 -17.50
C ARG A 180 -25.68 22.51 -17.83
N LEU A 181 -25.92 21.37 -17.16
CA LEU A 181 -27.16 20.61 -17.37
C LEU A 181 -28.42 21.38 -17.00
N MET A 182 -28.39 22.19 -15.92
CA MET A 182 -29.52 23.03 -15.54
C MET A 182 -29.82 24.09 -16.59
N ILE A 183 -28.79 24.66 -17.23
CA ILE A 183 -28.95 25.60 -18.36
C ILE A 183 -29.52 24.87 -19.58
N GLU A 184 -28.96 23.71 -19.95
CA GLU A 184 -29.41 22.91 -21.10
C GLU A 184 -30.86 22.41 -20.96
N GLU A 185 -31.27 22.07 -19.74
CA GLU A 185 -32.67 21.70 -19.44
C GLU A 185 -33.60 22.91 -19.24
N GLY A 186 -33.08 24.15 -19.32
CA GLY A 186 -33.85 25.38 -19.18
C GLY A 186 -34.39 25.64 -17.77
N VAL A 187 -33.70 25.11 -16.74
CA VAL A 187 -34.05 25.29 -15.33
C VAL A 187 -33.53 26.62 -14.78
N ILE A 188 -32.41 27.10 -15.31
CA ILE A 188 -31.77 28.38 -14.96
C ILE A 188 -31.23 29.05 -16.24
N ASP A 189 -31.00 30.36 -16.18
CA ASP A 189 -30.37 31.13 -17.26
C ASP A 189 -28.83 31.10 -17.16
N GLU A 190 -28.14 31.49 -18.24
CA GLU A 190 -26.66 31.48 -18.30
C GLU A 190 -25.99 32.38 -17.24
N ASP A 191 -26.70 33.42 -16.77
CA ASP A 191 -26.20 34.38 -15.77
C ASP A 191 -26.50 33.97 -14.32
N ASP A 192 -27.26 32.89 -14.11
CA ASP A 192 -27.65 32.44 -12.77
C ASP A 192 -26.50 31.72 -12.05
N ASP A 193 -26.32 32.00 -10.77
CA ASP A 193 -25.32 31.33 -9.91
C ASP A 193 -26.03 30.46 -8.84
N PRO A 194 -26.39 29.20 -9.18
CA PRO A 194 -27.11 28.32 -8.27
C PRO A 194 -26.23 27.93 -7.07
N THR A 195 -26.86 27.85 -5.91
CA THR A 195 -26.20 27.39 -4.68
C THR A 195 -25.88 25.89 -4.74
N ASP A 196 -24.90 25.44 -3.93
CA ASP A 196 -24.54 24.01 -3.82
C ASP A 196 -25.75 23.13 -3.44
N GLU A 197 -26.69 23.66 -2.67
CA GLU A 197 -27.93 22.94 -2.31
C GLU A 197 -28.87 22.75 -3.51
N GLU A 198 -28.98 23.75 -4.40
CA GLU A 198 -29.79 23.67 -5.62
C GLU A 198 -29.19 22.67 -6.61
N LEU A 199 -27.88 22.71 -6.82
CA LEU A 199 -27.14 21.74 -7.64
C LEU A 199 -27.37 20.31 -7.13
N ARG A 200 -27.24 20.07 -5.81
CA ARG A 200 -27.46 18.75 -5.20
C ARG A 200 -28.89 18.26 -5.38
N ARG A 201 -29.87 19.16 -5.27
CA ARG A 201 -31.29 18.82 -5.41
C ARG A 201 -31.61 18.38 -6.84
N PHE A 202 -31.19 19.17 -7.81
CA PHE A 202 -31.37 18.86 -9.23
C PHE A 202 -30.71 17.52 -9.60
N ASP A 203 -29.46 17.31 -9.20
CA ASP A 203 -28.73 16.06 -9.51
C ASP A 203 -29.31 14.84 -8.75
N LYS A 204 -29.86 15.03 -7.55
CA LYS A 204 -30.61 13.98 -6.84
C LYS A 204 -31.89 13.59 -7.57
N ASP A 205 -32.61 14.55 -8.14
CA ASP A 205 -33.81 14.27 -8.92
C ASP A 205 -33.46 13.54 -10.22
N ARG A 206 -32.37 13.91 -10.90
CA ARG A 206 -31.83 13.12 -12.02
C ARG A 206 -31.56 11.67 -11.66
N SER A 207 -31.05 11.41 -10.45
CA SER A 207 -30.83 10.05 -9.95
C SER A 207 -32.12 9.24 -9.82
N LYS A 208 -33.23 9.85 -9.39
CA LYS A 208 -34.53 9.15 -9.26
C LYS A 208 -35.06 8.67 -10.60
N TRP A 209 -34.78 9.41 -11.67
CA TRP A 209 -35.20 9.10 -13.04
C TRP A 209 -34.16 8.28 -13.82
N GLY A 210 -33.12 7.77 -13.16
CA GLY A 210 -32.07 6.97 -13.81
C GLY A 210 -31.16 7.74 -14.77
N LYS A 211 -31.19 9.09 -14.73
CA LYS A 211 -30.40 9.96 -15.60
C LYS A 211 -29.01 10.28 -15.04
N LYS A 212 -28.77 10.06 -13.75
CA LYS A 212 -27.46 10.23 -13.12
C LYS A 212 -26.61 8.98 -13.33
N LYS A 213 -25.48 9.14 -14.03
CA LYS A 213 -24.43 8.12 -14.14
C LYS A 213 -23.12 8.69 -13.59
N VAL A 214 -22.46 7.90 -12.76
CA VAL A 214 -21.12 8.20 -12.25
C VAL A 214 -20.26 6.99 -12.62
N SER A 215 -19.94 6.87 -13.91
CA SER A 215 -19.16 5.77 -14.46
C SER A 215 -17.68 6.16 -14.61
N ASN A 216 -16.82 5.15 -14.63
CA ASN A 216 -15.38 5.32 -14.89
C ASN A 216 -15.06 5.83 -16.31
N GLU A 217 -16.00 5.68 -17.26
CA GLU A 217 -15.88 6.20 -18.63
C GLU A 217 -16.03 7.72 -18.69
N GLU A 218 -16.83 8.28 -17.79
CA GLU A 218 -17.18 9.70 -17.81
C GLU A 218 -16.41 10.49 -16.76
N TRP A 219 -16.02 9.86 -15.65
CA TRP A 219 -15.44 10.52 -14.49
C TRP A 219 -14.08 9.96 -14.12
N ALA A 220 -13.19 10.83 -13.66
CA ALA A 220 -11.87 10.47 -13.15
C ALA A 220 -11.46 11.39 -12.01
N SER A 221 -10.51 10.95 -11.20
CA SER A 221 -9.86 11.82 -10.22
C SER A 221 -8.71 12.59 -10.85
N PRO A 222 -8.65 13.93 -10.70
CA PRO A 222 -7.53 14.72 -11.20
C PRO A 222 -6.24 14.52 -10.38
N THR A 223 -6.36 14.15 -9.10
CA THR A 223 -5.20 13.90 -8.23
C THR A 223 -4.70 12.47 -8.30
N ASP A 224 -5.52 11.55 -8.81
CA ASP A 224 -5.21 10.14 -8.92
C ASP A 224 -5.92 9.49 -10.14
N PRO A 225 -5.43 9.75 -11.37
CA PRO A 225 -6.12 9.35 -12.61
C PRO A 225 -6.28 7.84 -12.81
N ASP A 226 -5.45 7.05 -12.13
CA ASP A 226 -5.45 5.58 -12.22
C ASP A 226 -6.46 4.93 -11.27
N SER A 227 -6.94 5.66 -10.28
CA SER A 227 -8.02 5.19 -9.41
C SER A 227 -9.33 4.96 -10.20
N ARG A 228 -10.18 4.07 -9.68
CA ARG A 228 -11.47 3.75 -10.27
C ARG A 228 -12.61 3.91 -9.28
N ILE A 229 -13.74 4.41 -9.76
CA ILE A 229 -14.99 4.53 -9.01
C ILE A 229 -15.57 3.14 -8.81
N LEU A 230 -15.63 2.69 -7.56
CA LEU A 230 -16.02 1.34 -7.15
C LEU A 230 -16.97 1.39 -5.96
N LYS A 231 -17.84 0.37 -5.89
CA LYS A 231 -18.67 0.15 -4.72
C LYS A 231 -17.91 -0.71 -3.73
N MET A 232 -17.61 -0.15 -2.56
CA MET A 232 -16.90 -0.83 -1.48
C MET A 232 -17.81 -1.84 -0.76
N LYS A 233 -17.22 -2.73 0.03
CA LYS A 233 -17.94 -3.74 0.83
C LYS A 233 -18.95 -3.12 1.81
N ASP A 234 -18.74 -1.88 2.24
CA ASP A 234 -19.66 -1.13 3.10
C ASP A 234 -20.87 -0.52 2.36
N GLY A 235 -20.94 -0.74 1.05
CA GLY A 235 -22.01 -0.27 0.17
C GLY A 235 -21.82 1.16 -0.37
N ARG A 236 -20.80 1.89 0.06
CA ARG A 236 -20.49 3.24 -0.42
C ARG A 236 -19.64 3.20 -1.69
N THR A 237 -19.69 4.28 -2.46
CA THR A 237 -18.87 4.44 -3.66
C THR A 237 -17.62 5.25 -3.33
N HIS A 238 -16.46 4.70 -3.60
CA HIS A 238 -15.15 5.31 -3.36
C HIS A 238 -14.32 5.24 -4.64
N LEU A 239 -13.24 6.01 -4.67
CA LEU A 239 -12.15 5.76 -5.62
C LEU A 239 -11.26 4.68 -5.01
N ALA A 240 -10.95 3.65 -5.78
CA ALA A 240 -10.24 2.49 -5.28
C ALA A 240 -9.41 1.80 -6.37
N TYR A 241 -8.51 0.95 -5.88
CA TYR A 241 -7.69 0.00 -6.62
C TYR A 241 -8.06 -1.42 -6.20
N LYS A 242 -7.50 -2.39 -6.92
CA LYS A 242 -7.53 -3.79 -6.52
C LYS A 242 -6.11 -4.21 -6.17
N GLY A 243 -5.89 -4.58 -4.91
CA GLY A 243 -4.65 -5.25 -4.50
C GLY A 243 -4.85 -6.76 -4.61
N GLU A 244 -3.99 -7.44 -5.35
CA GLU A 244 -4.05 -8.87 -5.55
C GLU A 244 -2.80 -9.51 -4.95
N HIS A 245 -2.98 -10.51 -4.09
CA HIS A 245 -1.87 -11.21 -3.45
C HIS A 245 -1.81 -12.64 -3.96
N THR A 246 -0.60 -13.06 -4.33
CA THR A 246 -0.29 -14.47 -4.60
C THR A 246 0.51 -15.01 -3.42
N VAL A 247 -0.01 -16.02 -2.75
CA VAL A 247 0.54 -16.55 -1.48
C VAL A 247 0.85 -18.03 -1.64
N ASP A 248 2.02 -18.49 -1.22
CA ASP A 248 2.30 -19.92 -1.08
C ASP A 248 1.46 -20.50 0.06
N LEU A 249 0.56 -21.43 -0.25
CA LEU A 249 -0.38 -22.00 0.71
C LEU A 249 0.28 -22.90 1.75
N ASP A 250 1.49 -23.39 1.48
CA ASP A 250 2.23 -24.24 2.41
C ASP A 250 2.96 -23.43 3.49
N SER A 251 3.60 -22.32 3.09
CA SER A 251 4.44 -21.51 3.98
C SER A 251 3.79 -20.20 4.42
N GLU A 252 2.64 -19.85 3.84
CA GLU A 252 1.94 -18.57 3.99
C GLU A 252 2.78 -17.36 3.51
N LEU A 253 3.84 -17.60 2.74
CA LEU A 253 4.66 -16.53 2.17
C LEU A 253 3.92 -15.82 1.03
N ILE A 254 3.83 -14.50 1.11
CA ILE A 254 3.41 -13.67 0.00
C ILE A 254 4.51 -13.72 -1.07
N LEU A 255 4.18 -14.21 -2.26
CA LEU A 255 5.08 -14.32 -3.42
C LEU A 255 4.93 -13.16 -4.39
N ALA A 256 3.75 -12.52 -4.43
CA ALA A 256 3.50 -11.29 -5.17
C ALA A 256 2.40 -10.47 -4.49
N ALA A 257 2.45 -9.16 -4.70
CA ALA A 257 1.47 -8.19 -4.23
C ALA A 257 1.25 -7.13 -5.33
N ASP A 258 0.40 -7.47 -6.28
CA ASP A 258 0.11 -6.68 -7.47
C ASP A 258 -1.00 -5.65 -7.18
N VAL A 259 -0.99 -4.53 -7.91
CA VAL A 259 -2.02 -3.50 -7.82
C VAL A 259 -2.57 -3.24 -9.22
N HIS A 260 -3.85 -3.54 -9.41
CA HIS A 260 -4.58 -3.34 -10.66
C HIS A 260 -5.57 -2.19 -10.55
N HIS A 261 -6.07 -1.71 -11.69
CA HIS A 261 -7.20 -0.81 -11.66
C HIS A 261 -8.39 -1.56 -11.07
N GLY A 262 -9.15 -0.94 -10.19
CA GLY A 262 -10.19 -1.70 -9.50
C GLY A 262 -11.36 -2.16 -10.40
N THR A 263 -11.43 -1.70 -11.65
CA THR A 263 -12.36 -2.20 -12.68
C THR A 263 -11.89 -3.45 -13.40
N ASP A 264 -10.61 -3.80 -13.29
CA ASP A 264 -10.05 -4.98 -13.95
C ASP A 264 -10.67 -6.22 -13.30
N SER A 265 -11.13 -7.19 -14.08
CA SER A 265 -11.76 -8.39 -13.52
C SER A 265 -10.70 -9.34 -12.94
N ASP A 266 -11.07 -10.07 -11.89
CA ASP A 266 -10.21 -11.09 -11.25
C ASP A 266 -9.73 -12.11 -12.29
N THR A 267 -10.62 -12.53 -13.18
CA THR A 267 -10.31 -13.44 -14.29
C THR A 267 -9.27 -12.90 -15.29
N ALA A 268 -9.12 -11.59 -15.39
CA ALA A 268 -8.19 -10.97 -16.35
C ALA A 268 -6.80 -10.72 -15.77
N THR A 269 -6.67 -10.77 -14.43
CA THR A 269 -5.46 -10.35 -13.69
C THR A 269 -4.70 -11.54 -13.10
N ILE A 270 -5.39 -12.65 -12.79
CA ILE A 270 -4.80 -13.83 -12.16
C ILE A 270 -3.54 -14.39 -12.85
N ILE A 271 -3.52 -14.43 -14.19
CA ILE A 271 -2.37 -14.96 -14.94
C ILE A 271 -1.15 -14.05 -14.79
N GLU A 272 -1.37 -12.74 -14.79
CA GLU A 272 -0.31 -11.76 -14.55
C GLU A 272 0.23 -11.90 -13.13
N SER A 273 -0.63 -12.04 -12.12
CA SER A 273 -0.24 -12.19 -10.72
C SER A 273 0.52 -13.49 -10.43
N ILE A 274 0.14 -14.59 -11.08
CA ILE A 274 0.90 -15.86 -11.04
C ILE A 274 2.26 -15.68 -11.71
N ALA A 275 2.29 -15.03 -12.88
CA ALA A 275 3.54 -14.78 -13.60
C ALA A 275 4.48 -13.85 -12.81
N THR A 276 3.95 -12.83 -12.13
CA THR A 276 4.71 -11.98 -11.20
C THR A 276 5.30 -12.80 -10.06
N ALA A 277 4.47 -13.62 -9.39
CA ALA A 277 4.94 -14.49 -8.31
C ALA A 277 6.05 -15.45 -8.79
N GLN A 278 5.88 -16.06 -9.97
CA GLN A 278 6.90 -16.93 -10.55
C GLN A 278 8.21 -16.18 -10.85
N ARG A 279 8.13 -14.93 -11.34
CA ARG A 279 9.31 -14.08 -11.56
C ARG A 279 10.02 -13.77 -10.25
N HIS A 280 9.28 -13.44 -9.18
CA HIS A 280 9.86 -13.16 -7.87
C HIS A 280 10.53 -14.41 -7.26
N VAL A 281 9.89 -15.58 -7.35
CA VAL A 281 10.47 -16.86 -6.91
C VAL A 281 11.78 -17.17 -7.64
N ALA A 282 11.79 -16.98 -8.97
CA ALA A 282 12.99 -17.17 -9.79
C ALA A 282 14.08 -16.13 -9.48
N ALA A 283 13.73 -14.86 -9.29
CA ALA A 283 14.66 -13.79 -8.94
C ALA A 283 15.26 -13.99 -7.53
N ALA A 284 14.47 -14.54 -6.62
CA ALA A 284 14.92 -15.02 -5.32
C ALA A 284 15.80 -16.28 -5.42
N GLY A 285 16.11 -16.76 -6.63
CA GLY A 285 17.02 -17.86 -6.98
C GLY A 285 16.51 -19.26 -6.63
N SER A 286 15.19 -19.44 -6.49
CA SER A 286 14.59 -20.76 -6.37
C SER A 286 14.25 -21.31 -7.75
N GLU A 287 14.40 -22.62 -7.91
CA GLU A 287 13.95 -23.36 -9.11
C GLU A 287 12.49 -23.82 -8.97
N ALA A 288 11.78 -23.35 -7.94
CA ALA A 288 10.41 -23.74 -7.71
C ALA A 288 9.47 -23.22 -8.82
N ALA A 289 8.50 -24.05 -9.18
CA ALA A 289 7.49 -23.77 -10.19
C ALA A 289 6.11 -23.77 -9.55
N ILE A 290 5.33 -22.73 -9.84
CA ILE A 290 3.93 -22.62 -9.46
C ILE A 290 3.13 -23.55 -10.35
N ASN A 291 2.73 -24.70 -9.78
CA ASN A 291 2.06 -25.75 -10.54
C ASN A 291 0.62 -25.94 -10.09
N GLU A 292 0.27 -25.48 -8.89
CA GLU A 292 -1.09 -25.57 -8.37
C GLU A 292 -1.57 -24.17 -7.99
N VAL A 293 -2.78 -23.83 -8.43
CA VAL A 293 -3.39 -22.52 -8.17
C VAL A 293 -4.74 -22.77 -7.51
N ALA A 294 -4.94 -22.15 -6.35
CA ALA A 294 -6.24 -22.02 -5.71
C ALA A 294 -6.68 -20.56 -5.79
N ALA A 295 -7.91 -20.32 -6.23
CA ALA A 295 -8.46 -18.97 -6.34
C ALA A 295 -9.88 -18.93 -5.81
N ASP A 296 -10.34 -17.74 -5.41
CA ASP A 296 -11.71 -17.55 -4.96
C ASP A 296 -12.74 -17.64 -6.12
N LYS A 297 -14.03 -17.54 -5.79
CA LYS A 297 -15.11 -17.61 -6.77
C LYS A 297 -15.05 -16.49 -7.83
N GLY A 298 -14.50 -15.33 -7.50
CA GLY A 298 -14.35 -14.19 -8.43
C GLY A 298 -13.51 -14.54 -9.64
N TYR A 299 -12.56 -15.46 -9.50
CA TYR A 299 -11.69 -15.95 -10.58
C TYR A 299 -12.32 -17.04 -11.45
N HIS A 300 -13.55 -17.48 -11.19
CA HIS A 300 -14.15 -18.59 -11.93
C HIS A 300 -14.51 -18.22 -13.38
N SER A 301 -13.75 -18.73 -14.34
CA SER A 301 -14.14 -18.81 -15.75
C SER A 301 -13.48 -19.99 -16.46
N ASN A 302 -14.10 -20.50 -17.53
CA ASN A 302 -13.49 -21.57 -18.34
C ASN A 302 -12.15 -21.12 -18.94
N THR A 303 -12.05 -19.85 -19.33
CA THR A 303 -10.83 -19.27 -19.90
C THR A 303 -9.69 -19.29 -18.89
N VAL A 304 -9.92 -18.85 -17.66
CA VAL A 304 -8.89 -18.90 -16.59
C VAL A 304 -8.37 -20.31 -16.36
N LEU A 305 -9.23 -21.33 -16.35
CA LEU A 305 -8.80 -22.72 -16.16
C LEU A 305 -7.87 -23.19 -17.29
N VAL A 306 -8.14 -22.77 -18.53
CA VAL A 306 -7.30 -23.07 -19.71
C VAL A 306 -6.00 -22.27 -19.65
N ASP A 307 -6.07 -20.97 -19.40
CA ASP A 307 -4.90 -20.09 -19.37
C ASP A 307 -3.92 -20.49 -18.26
N CYS A 308 -4.41 -20.91 -17.09
CA CYS A 308 -3.56 -21.44 -16.03
C CYS A 308 -2.82 -22.71 -16.48
N GLN A 309 -3.48 -23.61 -17.22
CA GLN A 309 -2.85 -24.81 -17.76
C GLN A 309 -1.81 -24.47 -18.83
N GLU A 310 -2.10 -23.51 -19.72
CA GLU A 310 -1.16 -23.03 -20.73
C GLU A 310 0.05 -22.31 -20.11
N ALA A 311 -0.14 -21.63 -18.97
CA ALA A 311 0.91 -21.01 -18.18
C ALA A 311 1.77 -22.01 -17.38
N GLY A 312 1.43 -23.30 -17.39
CA GLY A 312 2.21 -24.37 -16.78
C GLY A 312 1.65 -24.95 -15.49
N ALA A 313 0.50 -24.47 -15.01
CA ALA A 313 -0.13 -25.06 -13.83
C ALA A 313 -0.71 -26.45 -14.15
N THR A 314 -0.33 -27.46 -13.36
CA THR A 314 -0.88 -28.81 -13.45
C THR A 314 -2.30 -28.89 -12.90
N SER A 315 -2.68 -27.98 -11.98
CA SER A 315 -4.06 -27.84 -11.51
C SER A 315 -4.44 -26.40 -11.19
N CYS A 316 -5.70 -26.04 -11.48
CA CYS A 316 -6.31 -24.77 -11.08
C CYS A 316 -7.66 -25.08 -10.44
N THR A 317 -7.82 -24.72 -9.17
CA THR A 317 -9.03 -24.98 -8.39
C THR A 317 -9.66 -23.68 -7.95
N VAL A 318 -10.93 -23.48 -8.31
CA VAL A 318 -11.71 -22.35 -7.84
C VAL A 318 -12.56 -22.77 -6.63
N ILE A 319 -12.34 -22.13 -5.49
CA ILE A 319 -13.00 -22.44 -4.24
C ILE A 319 -14.29 -21.62 -4.12
N PHE A 320 -15.42 -22.31 -4.03
CA PHE A 320 -16.72 -21.72 -3.78
C PHE A 320 -17.01 -21.74 -2.28
N TRP A 321 -16.80 -20.62 -1.59
CA TRP A 321 -17.30 -20.43 -0.23
C TRP A 321 -18.82 -20.19 -0.31
N GLY A 322 -19.59 -21.13 0.25
CA GLY A 322 -21.06 -21.10 0.31
C GLY A 322 -21.58 -20.54 1.63
#